data_AF-A0A1K1P4Z3-F1
#
_entry.id   AF-A0A1K1P4Z3-F1
#
_cell.length_a   1.000
_cell.length_b   1.000
_cell.length_c   1.000
_cell.angle_alpha   90.00
_cell.angle_beta   90.00
_cell.angle_gamma   90.00
#
_symmetry.space_group_name_H-M   'P 1'
#
loop_
_entity.id
_entity.type
_entity.pdbx_description
1 polymer ?
#
loop_
_entity_poly.entity_id
_entity_poly.type
_entity_poly.pdbx_seq_one_letter_code
_entity_poly.pdbx_strand_id
1 'polypeptide(L)'
;MPYCKNCGKKVPLFKKCECTAAEKNVKNSTKRLLVLIVFVVFFILGLILGVSLAGSGTKGTVKTYVKAASSKKGGKTFYSLTMPDEVIKVLKDSNKYDDKVDAYNDMIEDMIEDLEGKESAPKFDKIMREKKLTKSQLKKAEQYFERIAEKYGAENVDITVTKGKEVKFRTKHKNEDGDYKQEKVTICVVKVKGEGWKIAPMSADSLG
;
A
#
# COMPACT_ATOMS: atom_id res chain seq x y z
N MET A 1 49.41 27.19 6.47
CA MET A 1 49.32 26.93 5.01
C MET A 1 47.85 26.79 4.62
N PRO A 2 47.33 27.60 3.68
CA PRO A 2 45.94 27.52 3.25
C PRO A 2 45.65 26.23 2.45
N TYR A 3 44.41 25.75 2.53
CA TYR A 3 43.91 24.63 1.71
C TYR A 3 43.04 25.15 0.57
N CYS A 4 43.15 24.54 -0.60
CA CYS A 4 42.40 24.90 -1.79
C CYS A 4 40.94 24.45 -1.65
N LYS A 5 39.98 25.39 -1.66
CA LYS A 5 38.53 25.09 -1.44
C LYS A 5 37.96 24.10 -2.46
N ASN A 6 38.50 24.07 -3.68
CA ASN A 6 38.00 23.26 -4.79
C ASN A 6 38.48 21.79 -4.75
N CYS A 7 39.77 21.53 -4.55
CA CYS A 7 40.33 20.16 -4.55
C CYS A 7 40.89 19.69 -3.19
N GLY A 8 40.91 20.53 -2.15
CA GLY A 8 41.32 20.15 -0.79
C GLY A 8 42.83 20.02 -0.56
N LYS A 9 43.68 20.27 -1.57
CA LYS A 9 45.14 20.21 -1.47
C LYS A 9 45.71 21.42 -0.71
N LYS A 10 46.82 21.23 0.02
CA LYS A 10 47.61 22.32 0.64
C LYS A 10 48.24 23.17 -0.46
N VAL A 11 48.12 24.49 -0.34
CA VAL A 11 48.75 25.44 -1.28
C VAL A 11 49.71 26.38 -0.56
N PRO A 12 50.90 26.66 -1.14
CA PRO A 12 51.81 27.68 -0.61
C PRO A 12 51.13 29.06 -0.63
N LEU A 13 51.43 29.89 0.38
CA LEU A 13 51.02 31.30 0.38
C LEU A 13 51.58 31.98 -0.87
N PHE A 14 50.74 32.72 -1.58
CA PHE A 14 51.02 33.44 -2.83
C PHE A 14 51.15 32.61 -4.13
N LYS A 15 50.83 31.30 -4.15
CA LYS A 15 50.72 30.51 -5.40
C LYS A 15 49.28 30.15 -5.75
N LYS A 16 48.95 30.20 -7.05
CA LYS A 16 47.64 29.76 -7.58
C LYS A 16 47.54 28.23 -7.52
N CYS A 17 46.36 27.73 -7.20
CA CYS A 17 46.07 26.30 -7.05
C CYS A 17 45.81 25.65 -8.43
N GLU A 18 46.65 24.70 -8.84
CA GLU A 18 46.50 23.93 -10.10
C GLU A 18 45.64 22.67 -9.90
N CYS A 19 44.35 22.83 -9.57
CA CYS A 19 43.44 21.66 -9.58
C CYS A 19 43.09 21.29 -11.02
N THR A 20 43.24 20.01 -11.39
CA THR A 20 42.78 19.50 -12.70
C THR A 20 41.24 19.44 -12.76
N ALA A 21 40.68 19.43 -13.97
CA ALA A 21 39.23 19.32 -14.18
C ALA A 21 38.64 18.01 -13.61
N ALA A 22 39.43 16.94 -13.59
CA ALA A 22 39.07 15.65 -12.99
C ALA A 22 38.91 15.76 -11.46
N GLU A 23 39.82 16.47 -10.78
CA GLU A 23 39.80 16.64 -9.31
C GLU A 23 38.63 17.50 -8.82
N LYS A 24 38.21 18.49 -9.63
CA LYS A 24 36.99 19.27 -9.37
C LYS A 24 35.72 18.43 -9.55
N ASN A 25 35.72 17.47 -10.46
CA ASN A 25 34.59 16.57 -10.73
C ASN A 25 34.40 15.51 -9.64
N VAL A 26 35.48 14.95 -9.08
CA VAL A 26 35.40 13.94 -8.01
C VAL A 26 34.68 14.48 -6.78
N LYS A 27 35.03 15.70 -6.32
CA LYS A 27 34.38 16.33 -5.15
C LYS A 27 32.90 16.67 -5.39
N ASN A 28 32.52 16.97 -6.63
CA ASN A 28 31.13 17.18 -7.02
C ASN A 28 30.36 15.84 -7.15
N SER A 29 31.01 14.78 -7.63
CA SER A 29 30.42 13.45 -7.77
C SER A 29 30.09 12.81 -6.40
N THR A 30 31.02 12.88 -5.43
CA THR A 30 30.76 12.36 -4.08
C THR A 30 29.67 13.13 -3.35
N LYS A 31 29.59 14.46 -3.53
CA LYS A 31 28.49 15.28 -2.98
C LYS A 31 27.15 14.95 -3.63
N ARG A 32 27.12 14.73 -4.95
CA ARG A 32 25.90 14.31 -5.67
C ARG A 32 25.45 12.91 -5.24
N LEU A 33 26.37 11.99 -5.01
CA LEU A 33 26.07 10.63 -4.54
C LEU A 33 25.51 10.63 -3.11
N LEU A 34 26.10 11.41 -2.19
CA LEU A 34 25.57 11.58 -0.82
C LEU A 34 24.17 12.22 -0.81
N VAL A 35 23.94 13.24 -1.64
CA VAL A 35 22.60 13.85 -1.78
C VAL A 35 21.58 12.85 -2.33
N LEU A 36 21.95 12.02 -3.31
CA LEU A 36 21.08 10.96 -3.84
C LEU A 36 20.77 9.89 -2.79
N ILE A 37 21.75 9.44 -2.00
CA ILE A 37 21.52 8.45 -0.94
C ILE A 37 20.60 9.02 0.14
N VAL A 38 20.83 10.27 0.59
CA VAL A 38 19.95 10.93 1.56
C VAL A 38 18.55 11.09 0.98
N PHE A 39 18.41 11.52 -0.28
CA PHE A 39 17.11 11.64 -0.92
C PHE A 39 16.40 10.29 -1.04
N VAL A 40 17.09 9.22 -1.41
CA VAL A 40 16.52 7.86 -1.48
C VAL A 40 16.09 7.39 -0.10
N VAL A 41 16.88 7.61 0.96
CA VAL A 41 16.49 7.24 2.33
C VAL A 41 15.28 8.04 2.82
N PHE A 42 15.22 9.36 2.57
CA PHE A 42 14.06 10.19 2.90
C PHE A 42 12.84 9.88 2.03
N PHE A 43 13.03 9.48 0.77
CA PHE A 43 11.95 9.04 -0.11
C PHE A 43 11.42 7.67 0.29
N ILE A 44 12.27 6.75 0.72
CA ILE A 44 11.88 5.44 1.28
C ILE A 44 11.18 5.63 2.63
N LEU A 45 11.69 6.46 3.54
CA LEU A 45 11.01 6.81 4.80
C LEU A 45 9.68 7.54 4.53
N GLY A 46 9.66 8.43 3.54
CA GLY A 46 8.45 9.13 3.08
C GLY A 46 7.45 8.21 2.39
N LEU A 47 7.89 7.14 1.73
CA LEU A 47 7.04 6.07 1.21
C LEU A 47 6.51 5.17 2.32
N ILE A 48 7.34 4.78 3.30
CA ILE A 48 6.91 3.98 4.46
C ILE A 48 5.88 4.76 5.31
N LEU A 49 6.14 6.06 5.55
CA LEU A 49 5.19 6.97 6.20
C LEU A 49 3.99 7.33 5.31
N GLY A 50 4.19 7.41 3.99
CA GLY A 50 3.13 7.66 3.00
C GLY A 50 2.18 6.47 2.83
N VAL A 51 2.69 5.24 2.98
CA VAL A 51 1.88 4.01 3.04
C VAL A 51 1.07 3.96 4.35
N SER A 52 1.55 4.58 5.42
CA SER A 52 0.77 4.77 6.67
C SER A 52 -0.46 5.69 6.50
N LEU A 53 -0.53 6.43 5.39
CA LEU A 53 -1.62 7.36 5.05
C LEU A 53 -2.61 6.78 4.02
N ALA A 54 -2.48 5.51 3.65
CA ALA A 54 -3.50 4.80 2.87
C ALA A 54 -4.75 4.49 3.74
N GLY A 55 -5.52 5.53 4.05
CA GLY A 55 -6.85 5.45 4.64
C GLY A 55 -7.11 6.53 5.69
N SER A 56 -7.70 7.65 5.26
CA SER A 56 -8.31 8.71 6.09
C SER A 56 -9.52 8.19 6.88
N GLY A 57 -9.30 7.18 7.72
CA GLY A 57 -10.33 6.44 8.43
C GLY A 57 -11.09 5.44 7.55
N THR A 58 -12.13 4.85 8.15
CA THR A 58 -12.93 3.76 7.57
C THR A 58 -13.41 4.04 6.14
N LYS A 59 -13.99 5.21 5.87
CA LYS A 59 -14.50 5.58 4.53
C LYS A 59 -13.40 5.63 3.47
N GLY A 60 -12.23 6.17 3.82
CA GLY A 60 -11.07 6.21 2.93
C GLY A 60 -10.65 4.79 2.54
N THR A 61 -10.51 3.91 3.53
CA THR A 61 -10.14 2.51 3.32
C THR A 61 -11.16 1.78 2.44
N VAL A 62 -12.46 1.93 2.68
CA VAL A 62 -13.50 1.32 1.82
C VAL A 62 -13.42 1.83 0.38
N LYS A 63 -13.25 3.15 0.18
CA LYS A 63 -13.14 3.73 -1.17
C LYS A 63 -11.90 3.20 -1.90
N THR A 64 -10.77 3.11 -1.20
CA THR A 64 -9.52 2.56 -1.76
C THR A 64 -9.68 1.09 -2.11
N TYR A 65 -10.34 0.30 -1.26
CA TYR A 65 -10.63 -1.10 -1.52
C TYR A 65 -11.49 -1.32 -2.75
N VAL A 66 -12.63 -0.62 -2.85
CA VAL A 66 -13.50 -0.73 -4.03
C VAL A 66 -12.76 -0.29 -5.30
N LYS A 67 -11.96 0.79 -5.21
CA LYS A 67 -11.15 1.23 -6.35
C LYS A 67 -10.12 0.19 -6.75
N ALA A 68 -9.44 -0.43 -5.79
CA ALA A 68 -8.45 -1.47 -6.05
C ALA A 68 -9.10 -2.74 -6.64
N ALA A 69 -10.27 -3.12 -6.14
CA ALA A 69 -11.01 -4.29 -6.61
C ALA A 69 -11.61 -4.12 -8.02
N SER A 70 -11.69 -2.88 -8.53
CA SER A 70 -12.30 -2.54 -9.81
C SER A 70 -11.30 -1.87 -10.78
N SER A 71 -10.00 -2.15 -10.64
CA SER A 71 -8.94 -1.49 -11.40
C SER A 71 -7.91 -2.49 -11.92
N LYS A 72 -7.57 -2.40 -13.21
CA LYS A 72 -6.55 -3.21 -13.91
C LYS A 72 -5.16 -3.20 -13.25
N LYS A 73 -4.87 -2.24 -12.36
CA LYS A 73 -3.60 -2.13 -11.60
C LYS A 73 -3.80 -2.08 -10.09
N GLY A 74 -4.92 -2.64 -9.62
CA GLY A 74 -5.35 -2.56 -8.23
C GLY A 74 -4.72 -3.60 -7.30
N GLY A 75 -4.13 -4.68 -7.84
CA GLY A 75 -3.72 -5.86 -7.07
C GLY A 75 -2.81 -5.57 -5.87
N LYS A 76 -1.79 -4.71 -6.01
CA LYS A 76 -0.91 -4.34 -4.90
C LYS A 76 -1.68 -3.71 -3.74
N THR A 77 -2.61 -2.81 -4.06
CA THR A 77 -3.44 -2.12 -3.05
C THR A 77 -4.49 -3.08 -2.47
N PHE A 78 -5.06 -3.95 -3.29
CA PHE A 78 -6.00 -4.97 -2.83
C PHE A 78 -5.35 -5.90 -1.79
N TYR A 79 -4.19 -6.46 -2.11
CA TYR A 79 -3.47 -7.34 -1.19
C TYR A 79 -2.93 -6.61 0.04
N SER A 80 -2.43 -5.37 -0.09
CA SER A 80 -2.01 -4.58 1.07
C SER A 80 -3.15 -4.29 2.04
N LEU A 81 -4.40 -4.23 1.56
CA LEU A 81 -5.58 -4.02 2.41
C LEU A 81 -6.14 -5.32 2.99
N THR A 82 -5.94 -6.46 2.34
CA THR A 82 -6.61 -7.73 2.70
C THR A 82 -5.69 -8.78 3.32
N MET A 83 -4.37 -8.54 3.33
CA MET A 83 -3.37 -9.45 3.91
C MET A 83 -2.52 -8.74 4.97
N PRO A 84 -2.04 -9.50 5.98
CA PRO A 84 -0.98 -9.02 6.87
C PRO A 84 0.30 -8.68 6.11
N ASP A 85 1.11 -7.77 6.63
CA ASP A 85 2.35 -7.35 5.97
C ASP A 85 3.39 -8.48 5.97
N GLU A 86 3.40 -9.34 7.00
CA GLU A 86 4.30 -10.51 7.03
C GLU A 86 3.97 -11.52 5.92
N VAL A 87 2.69 -11.67 5.54
CA VAL A 87 2.29 -12.49 4.38
C VAL A 87 2.84 -11.91 3.09
N ILE A 88 2.75 -10.59 2.93
CA ILE A 88 3.30 -9.90 1.76
C ILE A 88 4.82 -10.11 1.69
N LYS A 89 5.51 -10.08 2.84
CA LYS A 89 6.94 -10.32 2.94
C LYS A 89 7.31 -11.76 2.56
N VAL A 90 6.63 -12.77 3.11
CA VAL A 90 6.85 -14.19 2.72
C VAL A 90 6.63 -14.41 1.22
N LEU A 91 5.59 -13.78 0.66
CA LEU A 91 5.32 -13.85 -0.79
C LEU A 91 6.43 -13.16 -1.62
N LYS A 92 7.00 -12.07 -1.13
CA LYS A 92 8.12 -11.39 -1.79
C LYS A 92 9.42 -12.20 -1.69
N ASP A 93 9.72 -12.74 -0.53
CA ASP A 93 10.92 -13.56 -0.29
C ASP A 93 10.90 -14.84 -1.15
N SER A 94 9.72 -15.34 -1.47
CA SER A 94 9.52 -16.47 -2.39
C SER A 94 9.32 -16.08 -3.86
N ASN A 95 9.50 -14.80 -4.21
CA ASN A 95 9.25 -14.24 -5.55
C ASN A 95 7.83 -14.50 -6.12
N LYS A 96 6.84 -14.79 -5.27
CA LYS A 96 5.45 -15.07 -5.66
C LYS A 96 4.52 -13.86 -5.59
N TYR A 97 4.97 -12.77 -4.98
CA TYR A 97 4.11 -11.61 -4.74
C TYR A 97 3.70 -10.89 -6.03
N ASP A 98 4.67 -10.60 -6.91
CA ASP A 98 4.38 -9.91 -8.17
C ASP A 98 3.55 -10.80 -9.11
N ASP A 99 3.85 -12.10 -9.25
CA ASP A 99 3.02 -13.06 -10.00
C ASP A 99 1.56 -13.06 -9.53
N LYS A 100 1.35 -13.00 -8.21
CA LYS A 100 0.00 -12.97 -7.62
C LYS A 100 -0.72 -11.66 -7.92
N VAL A 101 0.00 -10.55 -7.89
CA VAL A 101 -0.52 -9.22 -8.24
C VAL A 101 -0.91 -9.18 -9.71
N ASP A 102 -0.08 -9.73 -10.59
CA ASP A 102 -0.30 -9.74 -12.03
C ASP A 102 -1.49 -10.63 -12.38
N ALA A 103 -1.55 -11.85 -11.84
CA ALA A 103 -2.71 -12.73 -12.01
C ALA A 103 -4.03 -12.10 -11.51
N TYR A 104 -3.99 -11.29 -10.45
CA TYR A 104 -5.16 -10.54 -10.00
C TYR A 104 -5.52 -9.39 -10.96
N ASN A 105 -4.52 -8.66 -11.44
CA ASN A 105 -4.72 -7.55 -12.38
C ASN A 105 -5.31 -8.04 -13.70
N ASP A 106 -4.78 -9.15 -14.24
CA ASP A 106 -5.24 -9.79 -15.47
C ASP A 106 -6.71 -10.24 -15.33
N MET A 107 -7.06 -10.90 -14.22
CA MET A 107 -8.45 -11.28 -13.94
C MET A 107 -9.41 -10.08 -13.91
N ILE A 108 -8.97 -8.96 -13.33
CA ILE A 108 -9.78 -7.72 -13.29
C ILE A 108 -9.80 -7.04 -14.66
N GLU A 109 -8.73 -7.14 -15.45
CA GLU A 109 -8.67 -6.64 -16.81
C GLU A 109 -9.65 -7.38 -17.71
N ASP A 110 -9.63 -8.71 -17.70
CA ASP A 110 -10.59 -9.56 -18.41
C ASP A 110 -12.03 -9.21 -18.03
N MET A 111 -12.32 -9.16 -16.71
CA MET A 111 -13.63 -8.75 -16.22
C MET A 111 -14.03 -7.36 -16.70
N ILE A 112 -13.11 -6.40 -16.82
CA ILE A 112 -13.41 -5.04 -17.30
C ILE A 112 -13.63 -5.02 -18.81
N GLU A 113 -12.91 -5.84 -19.57
CA GLU A 113 -13.04 -5.93 -21.02
C GLU A 113 -14.36 -6.59 -21.42
N ASP A 114 -14.81 -7.57 -20.65
CA ASP A 114 -16.11 -8.24 -20.83
C ASP A 114 -17.32 -7.30 -20.61
N LEU A 115 -17.15 -6.14 -19.96
CA LEU A 115 -18.24 -5.20 -19.66
C LEU A 115 -18.74 -4.39 -20.90
N GLU A 116 -18.28 -4.72 -22.11
CA GLU A 116 -18.77 -4.23 -23.42
C GLU A 116 -19.04 -2.70 -23.56
N GLY A 117 -18.35 -1.85 -22.80
CA GLY A 117 -18.45 -0.37 -22.88
C GLY A 117 -19.80 0.25 -22.45
N LYS A 118 -20.89 -0.51 -22.43
CA LYS A 118 -22.19 -0.13 -21.88
C LYS A 118 -22.25 -0.35 -20.37
N GLU A 119 -21.61 -1.42 -19.90
CA GLU A 119 -21.43 -1.66 -18.48
C GLU A 119 -20.20 -0.92 -17.94
N SER A 120 -20.07 -0.85 -16.62
CA SER A 120 -18.88 -0.27 -16.01
C SER A 120 -18.48 -0.98 -14.73
N ALA A 121 -17.18 -1.02 -14.46
CA ALA A 121 -16.69 -1.61 -13.22
C ALA A 121 -17.34 -0.93 -11.98
N PRO A 122 -17.62 -1.69 -10.91
CA PRO A 122 -18.24 -1.14 -9.71
C PRO A 122 -17.47 0.04 -9.12
N LYS A 123 -18.17 1.12 -8.81
CA LYS A 123 -17.62 2.31 -8.14
C LYS A 123 -18.26 2.51 -6.78
N PHE A 124 -17.46 2.95 -5.80
CA PHE A 124 -17.98 3.33 -4.48
C PHE A 124 -18.99 4.46 -4.62
N ASP A 125 -20.16 4.30 -3.99
CA ASP A 125 -21.19 5.33 -3.95
C ASP A 125 -21.30 5.96 -2.56
N LYS A 126 -21.74 5.20 -1.56
CA LYS A 126 -21.86 5.71 -0.18
C LYS A 126 -21.79 4.61 0.88
N ILE A 127 -21.37 4.98 2.08
CA ILE A 127 -21.57 4.17 3.27
C ILE A 127 -23.03 4.31 3.72
N MET A 128 -23.69 3.19 3.95
CA MET A 128 -25.08 3.14 4.43
C MET A 128 -25.14 3.00 5.94
N ARG A 129 -24.26 2.18 6.53
CA ARG A 129 -24.23 1.92 7.96
C ARG A 129 -22.82 1.59 8.40
N GLU A 130 -22.45 2.07 9.58
CA GLU A 130 -21.25 1.64 10.30
C GLU A 130 -21.66 1.16 11.69
N LYS A 131 -21.10 0.04 12.13
CA LYS A 131 -21.26 -0.48 13.49
C LYS A 131 -19.89 -0.77 14.07
N LYS A 132 -19.57 -0.18 15.22
CA LYS A 132 -18.31 -0.46 15.92
C LYS A 132 -18.27 -1.95 16.31
N LEU A 133 -17.14 -2.60 16.06
CA LEU A 133 -16.94 -3.99 16.49
C LEU A 133 -16.82 -4.07 18.01
N THR A 134 -17.41 -5.11 18.59
CA THR A 134 -17.23 -5.45 20.00
C THR A 134 -15.82 -6.00 20.26
N LYS A 135 -15.39 -6.06 21.52
CA LYS A 135 -14.09 -6.66 21.89
C LYS A 135 -13.96 -8.10 21.39
N SER A 136 -15.03 -8.89 21.45
CA SER A 136 -15.06 -10.27 20.92
C SER A 136 -14.89 -10.29 19.40
N GLN A 137 -15.55 -9.38 18.68
CA GLN A 137 -15.41 -9.28 17.22
C GLN A 137 -14.02 -8.77 16.79
N LEU A 138 -13.37 -7.91 17.59
CA LEU A 138 -11.97 -7.52 17.34
C LEU A 138 -11.05 -8.73 17.46
N LYS A 139 -11.21 -9.57 18.49
CA LYS A 139 -10.44 -10.83 18.63
C LYS A 139 -10.67 -11.78 17.46
N LYS A 140 -11.91 -11.93 17.00
CA LYS A 140 -12.19 -12.74 15.79
C LYS A 140 -11.51 -12.16 14.55
N ALA A 141 -11.39 -10.83 14.44
CA ALA A 141 -10.65 -10.21 13.36
C ALA A 141 -9.14 -10.48 13.44
N GLU A 142 -8.55 -10.47 14.65
CA GLU A 142 -7.15 -10.89 14.88
C GLU A 142 -6.94 -12.32 14.35
N GLN A 143 -7.77 -13.26 14.80
CA GLN A 143 -7.75 -14.66 14.37
C GLN A 143 -7.97 -14.84 12.86
N TYR A 144 -8.80 -14.00 12.24
CA TYR A 144 -9.00 -14.03 10.79
C TYR A 144 -7.69 -13.75 10.03
N PHE A 145 -6.93 -12.74 10.47
CA PHE A 145 -5.66 -12.38 9.84
C PHE A 145 -4.53 -13.36 10.20
N GLU A 146 -4.53 -13.92 11.40
CA GLU A 146 -3.63 -15.01 11.80
C GLU A 146 -3.82 -16.24 10.90
N ARG A 147 -5.07 -16.66 10.65
CA ARG A 147 -5.35 -17.78 9.72
C ARG A 147 -4.89 -17.50 8.29
N ILE A 148 -4.95 -16.24 7.85
CA ILE A 148 -4.37 -15.85 6.57
C ILE A 148 -2.84 -16.00 6.64
N ALA A 149 -2.20 -15.53 7.71
CA ALA A 149 -0.76 -15.67 7.90
C ALA A 149 -0.30 -17.14 7.83
N GLU A 150 -0.95 -18.00 8.61
CA GLU A 150 -0.70 -19.46 8.62
C GLU A 150 -0.84 -20.07 7.23
N LYS A 151 -1.91 -19.74 6.49
CA LYS A 151 -2.16 -20.27 5.14
C LYS A 151 -1.03 -19.95 4.17
N TYR A 152 -0.33 -18.83 4.36
CA TYR A 152 0.77 -18.41 3.49
C TYR A 152 2.15 -18.71 4.07
N GLY A 153 2.24 -19.43 5.20
CA GLY A 153 3.51 -19.80 5.83
C GLY A 153 4.19 -18.67 6.59
N ALA A 154 3.45 -17.61 6.93
CA ALA A 154 3.91 -16.60 7.88
C ALA A 154 3.61 -17.10 9.30
N GLU A 155 4.59 -17.76 9.91
CA GLU A 155 4.45 -18.37 11.23
C GLU A 155 4.61 -17.35 12.38
N ASN A 156 3.94 -17.60 13.51
CA ASN A 156 4.04 -16.84 14.75
C ASN A 156 3.75 -15.33 14.62
N VAL A 157 2.86 -14.96 13.69
CA VAL A 157 2.45 -13.56 13.51
C VAL A 157 1.45 -13.17 14.61
N ASP A 158 1.86 -12.25 15.49
CA ASP A 158 0.97 -11.64 16.49
C ASP A 158 0.21 -10.46 15.87
N ILE A 159 -1.07 -10.69 15.54
CA ILE A 159 -1.95 -9.65 15.02
C ILE A 159 -2.71 -8.99 16.17
N THR A 160 -2.41 -7.72 16.43
CA THR A 160 -3.20 -6.90 17.37
C THR A 160 -4.13 -5.93 16.62
N VAL A 161 -5.43 -6.02 16.85
CA VAL A 161 -6.44 -5.09 16.31
C VAL A 161 -6.88 -4.08 17.36
N THR A 162 -6.58 -2.80 17.11
CA THR A 162 -6.85 -1.72 18.07
C THR A 162 -8.29 -1.18 18.02
N LYS A 163 -8.91 -1.20 16.85
CA LYS A 163 -10.31 -0.79 16.63
C LYS A 163 -10.82 -1.30 15.28
N GLY A 164 -12.13 -1.38 15.12
CA GLY A 164 -12.72 -1.76 13.84
C GLY A 164 -14.20 -1.44 13.76
N LYS A 165 -14.72 -1.47 12.53
CA LYS A 165 -16.15 -1.31 12.23
C LYS A 165 -16.59 -2.35 11.22
N GLU A 166 -17.78 -2.88 11.39
CA GLU A 166 -18.55 -3.45 10.28
C GLU A 166 -19.15 -2.28 9.48
N VAL A 167 -18.98 -2.33 8.16
CA VAL A 167 -19.39 -1.28 7.24
C VAL A 167 -20.24 -1.89 6.16
N LYS A 168 -21.50 -1.44 6.09
CA LYS A 168 -22.38 -1.69 4.95
C LYS A 168 -22.31 -0.50 4.02
N PHE A 169 -21.85 -0.70 2.80
CA PHE A 169 -21.72 0.34 1.79
C PHE A 169 -22.39 -0.08 0.48
N ARG A 170 -22.57 0.90 -0.39
CA ARG A 170 -23.19 0.74 -1.70
C ARG A 170 -22.16 0.97 -2.79
N THR A 171 -22.11 0.07 -3.76
CA THR A 171 -21.44 0.29 -5.05
C THR A 171 -22.48 0.62 -6.10
N LYS A 172 -22.04 1.24 -7.19
CA LYS A 172 -22.85 1.43 -8.39
C LYS A 172 -22.07 1.07 -9.63
N HIS A 173 -22.73 0.45 -10.59
CA HIS A 173 -22.22 0.17 -11.93
C HIS A 173 -23.32 0.47 -12.94
N LYS A 174 -22.93 0.68 -14.20
CA LYS A 174 -23.87 0.69 -15.32
C LYS A 174 -24.09 -0.75 -15.78
N ASN A 175 -25.33 -1.12 -16.10
CA ASN A 175 -25.66 -2.37 -16.76
C ASN A 175 -25.64 -2.23 -18.30
N GLU A 176 -25.96 -3.30 -19.01
CA GLU A 176 -25.97 -3.35 -20.49
C GLU A 176 -26.86 -2.26 -21.12
N ASP A 177 -27.91 -1.83 -20.42
CA ASP A 177 -28.81 -0.76 -20.86
C ASP A 177 -28.26 0.66 -20.60
N GLY A 178 -27.13 0.76 -19.90
CA GLY A 178 -26.52 2.03 -19.46
C GLY A 178 -27.10 2.61 -18.17
N ASP A 179 -28.08 1.92 -17.56
CA ASP A 179 -28.73 2.29 -16.31
C ASP A 179 -27.86 1.96 -15.08
N TYR A 180 -27.99 2.78 -14.03
CA TYR A 180 -27.24 2.56 -12.80
C TYR A 180 -27.89 1.47 -11.93
N LYS A 181 -27.22 0.32 -11.84
CA LYS A 181 -27.47 -0.68 -10.79
C LYS A 181 -26.69 -0.35 -9.53
N GLN A 182 -27.26 -0.77 -8.39
CA GLN A 182 -26.71 -0.53 -7.07
C GLN A 182 -26.64 -1.83 -6.28
N GLU A 183 -25.49 -2.10 -5.69
CA GLU A 183 -25.28 -3.30 -4.88
C GLU A 183 -24.85 -2.91 -3.47
N LYS A 184 -25.22 -3.74 -2.50
CA LYS A 184 -24.91 -3.52 -1.08
C LYS A 184 -23.89 -4.56 -0.65
N VAL A 185 -22.76 -4.08 -0.14
CA VAL A 185 -21.65 -4.93 0.33
C VAL A 185 -21.44 -4.65 1.82
N THR A 186 -21.16 -5.71 2.59
CA THR A 186 -20.83 -5.62 4.02
C THR A 186 -19.44 -6.18 4.24
N ILE A 187 -18.57 -5.40 4.89
CA ILE A 187 -17.19 -5.78 5.21
C ILE A 187 -16.82 -5.36 6.65
N CYS A 188 -15.75 -5.92 7.19
CA CYS A 188 -15.10 -5.40 8.39
C CYS A 188 -13.85 -4.60 8.01
N VAL A 189 -13.75 -3.39 8.55
CA VAL A 189 -12.58 -2.51 8.40
C VAL A 189 -11.94 -2.36 9.78
N VAL A 190 -10.71 -2.84 9.92
CA VAL A 190 -10.01 -2.93 11.21
C VAL A 190 -8.67 -2.22 11.16
N LYS A 191 -8.22 -1.65 12.29
CA LYS A 191 -6.91 -1.03 12.43
C LYS A 191 -5.96 -2.00 13.13
N VAL A 192 -5.12 -2.66 12.35
CA VAL A 192 -4.03 -3.52 12.80
C VAL A 192 -2.88 -2.64 13.29
N LYS A 193 -2.35 -2.95 14.46
CA LYS A 193 -1.20 -2.24 15.05
C LYS A 193 0.02 -2.44 14.16
N GLY A 194 0.72 -1.37 13.81
CA GLY A 194 1.89 -1.42 12.92
C GLY A 194 1.57 -1.38 11.43
N GLU A 195 0.45 -1.96 10.99
CA GLU A 195 0.13 -2.09 9.55
C GLU A 195 -0.96 -1.12 9.05
N GLY A 196 -1.69 -0.45 9.95
CA GLY A 196 -2.75 0.50 9.58
C GLY A 196 -4.10 -0.16 9.35
N TRP A 197 -4.88 0.36 8.40
CA TRP A 197 -6.25 -0.13 8.16
C TRP A 197 -6.26 -1.31 7.18
N LYS A 198 -6.89 -2.41 7.58
CA LYS A 198 -7.07 -3.63 6.81
C LYS A 198 -8.57 -3.96 6.67
N ILE A 199 -8.89 -4.81 5.71
CA ILE A 199 -10.23 -5.26 5.36
C ILE A 199 -10.32 -6.76 5.47
N ALA A 200 -11.32 -7.22 6.23
CA ALA A 200 -11.86 -8.56 6.08
C ALA A 200 -13.13 -8.44 5.21
N PRO A 201 -13.19 -9.06 4.02
CA PRO A 201 -14.29 -8.92 3.06
C PRO A 201 -15.51 -9.76 3.47
N MET A 202 -15.97 -9.59 4.71
CA MET A 202 -17.08 -10.32 5.32
C MET A 202 -17.73 -9.52 6.44
N SER A 203 -18.92 -9.94 6.89
CA SER A 203 -19.58 -9.37 8.05
C SER A 203 -18.88 -9.76 9.35
N ALA A 204 -19.15 -9.02 10.43
CA ALA A 204 -18.55 -9.27 11.73
C ALA A 204 -18.96 -10.63 12.31
N ASP A 205 -20.14 -11.12 11.97
CA ASP A 205 -20.65 -12.41 12.43
C ASP A 205 -19.96 -13.59 11.70
N SER A 206 -19.26 -13.33 10.59
CA SER A 206 -18.56 -14.34 9.78
C SER A 206 -17.05 -14.42 10.04
N LEU A 207 -16.50 -13.58 10.93
CA LEU A 207 -15.04 -13.49 11.19
C LEU A 207 -14.42 -14.75 11.84
N GLY A 208 -15.25 -15.67 12.34
CA GLY A 208 -14.81 -16.89 13.02
C GLY A 208 -15.95 -17.58 13.72
#